data_AF-Q2T717-F1
#
_entry.id   AF-Q2T717-F1
#
_cell.length_a   1.000
_cell.length_b   1.000
_cell.length_c   1.000
_cell.angle_alpha   90.00
_cell.angle_beta   90.00
_cell.angle_gamma   90.00
#
_symmetry.space_group_name_H-M   'P 1'
#
loop_
_entity.id
_entity.type
_entity.pdbx_description
1 polymer ?
#
loop_
_entity_poly.entity_id
_entity_poly.type
_entity_poly.pdbx_seq_one_letter_code
_entity_poly.pdbx_strand_id
1 'polypeptide(L)'
;MNARYTLFRRVAPAELPLYRSARALRAAGGHAALRTIAPPRGYAALRATWRGVEHDGWVDLDDLMRRRYPALGALAWRALDRRYALDLLSGQDAAAELPAPPGGWAHVRLVDLVERELRAEPLLCFDAPGRVRALFRAFPHEAPASRAAADVGAVPLAMRFAIGTARLPLALLPAVAPGDVLLVRAPRNVVRIGARALCEFCCEGENIMLKEPLAEHAIDDSHDSPATADAPPDASPPAFDIDALPVTLEFVLQDERVTVAQLAGCHPGLVLPLRGVPGEVTIRANGQPFGIGELIQVGDQLAVEVKALWRAKPAACDGE
;
A
#
# COMPACT_ATOMS: atom_id res chain seq x y z
N MET A 1 19.32 -6.37 13.93
CA MET A 1 19.46 -5.49 12.74
C MET A 1 18.96 -6.22 11.51
N ASN A 2 17.75 -5.92 11.04
CA ASN A 2 17.08 -6.67 9.97
C ASN A 2 17.55 -6.23 8.58
N ALA A 3 18.32 -7.08 7.91
CA ALA A 3 18.74 -6.92 6.52
C ALA A 3 17.65 -7.33 5.51
N ARG A 4 16.36 -7.04 5.76
CA ARG A 4 15.27 -7.60 4.94
C ARG A 4 14.80 -6.78 3.75
N TYR A 5 15.25 -5.54 3.57
CA TYR A 5 14.72 -4.64 2.53
C TYR A 5 15.80 -3.65 2.05
N THR A 6 16.86 -4.13 1.39
CA THR A 6 17.95 -3.26 0.86
C THR A 6 17.63 -2.64 -0.49
N LEU A 7 16.68 -3.21 -1.25
CA LEU A 7 16.26 -2.71 -2.57
C LEU A 7 15.22 -1.57 -2.52
N PHE A 8 14.64 -1.30 -1.34
CA PHE A 8 13.62 -0.27 -1.20
C PHE A 8 14.24 1.06 -0.77
N ARG A 9 13.69 2.15 -1.30
CA ARG A 9 13.97 3.48 -0.76
C ARG A 9 13.56 3.52 0.71
N ARG A 10 14.52 3.76 1.61
CA ARG A 10 14.28 3.89 3.04
C ARG A 10 13.99 5.34 3.39
N VAL A 11 12.99 5.54 4.24
CA VAL A 11 12.68 6.81 4.90
C VAL A 11 12.60 6.51 6.37
N ALA A 12 13.43 7.14 7.20
CA ALA A 12 13.37 6.91 8.64
C ALA A 12 12.02 7.42 9.19
N PRO A 13 11.44 6.80 10.24
CA PRO A 13 10.18 7.26 10.81
C PRO A 13 10.18 8.75 11.19
N ALA A 14 11.30 9.24 11.73
CA ALA A 14 11.51 10.64 12.06
C ALA A 14 11.53 11.59 10.83
N GLU A 15 11.86 11.08 9.65
CA GLU A 15 11.91 11.85 8.40
C GLU A 15 10.58 11.83 7.64
N LEU A 16 9.64 10.97 8.04
CA LEU A 16 8.37 10.78 7.35
C LEU A 16 7.53 12.07 7.22
N PRO A 17 7.46 12.97 8.23
CA PRO A 17 6.76 14.24 8.09
C PRO A 17 7.38 15.14 7.01
N LEU A 18 8.71 15.31 7.03
CA LEU A 18 9.43 16.09 6.03
C LEU A 18 9.31 15.49 4.63
N TYR A 19 9.34 14.16 4.53
CA TYR A 19 9.10 13.45 3.29
C TYR A 19 7.71 13.73 2.70
N ARG A 20 6.67 13.74 3.54
CA ARG A 20 5.29 14.09 3.12
C ARG A 20 5.21 15.53 2.63
N SER A 21 5.78 16.48 3.38
CA SER A 21 5.85 17.88 2.98
C SER A 21 6.58 18.06 1.63
N ALA A 22 7.73 17.40 1.43
CA ALA A 22 8.47 17.44 0.16
C ALA A 22 7.64 16.91 -1.03
N ARG A 23 6.80 15.89 -0.80
CA ARG A 23 5.94 15.31 -1.84
C ARG A 23 4.76 16.22 -2.15
N ALA A 24 4.13 16.78 -1.13
CA ALA A 24 3.02 17.72 -1.29
C ALA A 24 3.47 19.00 -2.02
N LEU A 25 4.63 19.55 -1.66
CA LEU A 25 5.24 20.68 -2.35
C LEU A 25 5.47 20.39 -3.84
N ARG A 26 6.06 19.23 -4.16
CA ARG A 26 6.27 18.80 -5.56
C ARG A 26 4.96 18.64 -6.33
N ALA A 27 3.92 18.10 -5.70
CA ALA A 27 2.61 17.98 -6.33
C ALA A 27 1.97 19.36 -6.62
N ALA A 28 2.27 20.37 -5.80
CA ALA A 28 1.84 21.76 -6.02
C ALA A 28 2.76 22.57 -6.96
N GLY A 29 3.75 21.93 -7.59
CA GLY A 29 4.73 22.60 -8.47
C GLY A 29 5.90 23.29 -7.75
N GLY A 30 5.96 23.20 -6.42
CA GLY A 30 7.09 23.67 -5.61
C GLY A 30 8.30 22.72 -5.67
N HIS A 31 9.49 23.28 -5.48
CA HIS A 31 10.75 22.52 -5.50
C HIS A 31 11.40 22.55 -4.12
N ALA A 32 11.39 21.41 -3.43
CA ALA A 32 12.10 21.20 -2.17
C ALA A 32 12.69 19.78 -2.11
N ALA A 33 13.92 19.67 -1.60
CA ALA A 33 14.62 18.41 -1.43
C ALA A 33 14.80 18.08 0.05
N LEU A 34 14.50 16.84 0.44
CA LEU A 34 14.87 16.35 1.76
C LEU A 34 16.35 15.95 1.73
N ARG A 35 17.18 16.60 2.55
CA ARG A 35 18.62 16.29 2.68
C ARG A 35 19.04 16.27 4.14
N THR A 36 19.98 15.39 4.48
CA THR A 36 20.67 15.45 5.77
C THR A 36 21.81 16.45 5.65
N ILE A 37 21.66 17.62 6.26
CA ILE A 37 22.61 18.72 6.13
C ILE A 37 22.69 19.52 7.43
N ALA A 38 23.87 20.03 7.76
CA ALA A 38 24.02 21.01 8.84
C ALA A 38 23.69 22.40 8.29
N PRO A 39 22.88 23.21 8.97
CA PRO A 39 22.68 24.61 8.59
C PRO A 39 24.04 25.32 8.43
N PRO A 40 24.33 25.92 7.27
CA PRO A 40 25.64 26.54 7.03
C PRO A 40 25.89 27.75 7.93
N ARG A 41 27.17 28.00 8.24
CA ARG A 41 27.57 29.21 8.97
C ARG A 41 27.17 30.47 8.19
N GLY A 42 26.64 31.46 8.89
CA GLY A 42 26.13 32.71 8.31
C GLY A 42 24.66 32.67 7.88
N TYR A 43 23.99 31.52 7.97
CA TYR A 43 22.53 31.49 7.85
C TYR A 43 21.90 32.10 9.10
N ALA A 44 20.76 32.79 8.93
CA ALA A 44 19.95 33.24 10.04
C ALA A 44 18.92 32.16 10.42
N ALA A 45 18.83 31.83 11.71
CA ALA A 45 17.74 31.02 12.24
C ALA A 45 16.44 31.82 12.18
N LEU A 46 15.36 31.19 11.73
CA LEU A 46 14.06 31.82 11.59
C LEU A 46 12.98 31.00 12.27
N ARG A 47 11.97 31.70 12.77
CA ARG A 47 10.68 31.13 13.20
C ARG A 47 9.58 31.73 12.36
N ALA A 48 8.81 30.87 11.72
CA ALA A 48 7.69 31.25 10.89
C ALA A 48 6.39 30.62 11.40
N THR A 49 5.34 31.41 11.51
CA THR A 49 4.04 30.95 12.02
C THR A 49 3.08 30.73 10.86
N TRP A 50 2.45 29.56 10.80
CA TRP A 50 1.39 29.25 9.85
C TRP A 50 0.20 28.65 10.58
N ARG A 51 -0.98 29.27 10.45
CA ARG A 51 -2.22 28.86 11.13
C ARG A 51 -2.04 28.60 12.64
N GLY A 52 -1.24 29.43 13.31
CA GLY A 52 -0.97 29.34 14.75
C GLY A 52 0.10 28.32 15.16
N VAL A 53 0.69 27.59 14.21
CA VAL A 53 1.80 26.65 14.46
C VAL A 53 3.12 27.29 14.07
N GLU A 54 4.11 27.23 14.96
CA GLU A 54 5.46 27.70 14.67
C GLU A 54 6.29 26.64 13.94
N HIS A 55 7.07 27.10 12.97
CA HIS A 55 7.98 26.32 12.15
C HIS A 55 9.38 26.91 12.23
N ASP A 56 10.34 26.08 12.65
CA ASP A 56 11.74 26.46 12.71
C ASP A 56 12.44 26.19 11.38
N GLY A 57 13.32 27.12 11.00
CA GLY A 57 14.15 26.99 9.82
C GLY A 57 15.38 27.88 9.86
N TRP A 58 16.05 27.94 8.72
CA TRP A 58 17.20 28.80 8.47
C TRP A 58 17.14 29.37 7.08
N VAL A 59 17.67 30.57 6.90
CA VAL A 59 17.70 31.27 5.62
C VAL A 59 19.10 31.81 5.34
N ASP A 60 19.52 31.75 4.08
CA ASP A 60 20.76 32.37 3.62
C ASP A 60 20.61 33.91 3.71
N LEU A 61 21.30 34.51 4.68
CA LEU A 61 21.16 35.92 5.01
C LEU A 61 21.65 36.81 3.87
N ASP A 62 22.73 36.41 3.18
CA ASP A 62 23.29 37.16 2.06
C ASP A 62 22.31 37.15 0.87
N ASP A 63 21.69 36.00 0.57
CA ASP A 63 20.67 35.89 -0.49
C ASP A 63 19.42 36.70 -0.15
N LEU A 64 18.99 36.69 1.11
CA LEU A 64 17.85 37.46 1.58
C LEU A 64 18.10 38.97 1.44
N MET A 65 19.27 39.46 1.86
CA MET A 65 19.66 40.86 1.74
C MET A 65 19.72 41.33 0.28
N ARG A 66 20.33 40.53 -0.61
CA ARG A 66 20.42 40.84 -2.04
C ARG A 66 19.06 41.04 -2.70
N ARG A 67 18.06 40.26 -2.30
CA ARG A 67 16.70 40.35 -2.85
C ARG A 67 15.88 41.48 -2.26
N ARG A 68 16.02 41.72 -0.96
CA ARG A 68 15.30 42.79 -0.26
C ARG A 68 15.78 44.18 -0.68
N TYR A 69 17.09 44.32 -0.93
CA TYR A 69 17.72 45.59 -1.29
C TYR A 69 18.47 45.49 -2.63
N PRO A 70 17.78 45.31 -3.76
CA PRO A 70 18.41 45.11 -5.05
C PRO A 70 19.23 46.34 -5.50
N ALA A 71 18.79 47.55 -5.13
CA ALA A 71 19.51 48.79 -5.39
C ALA A 71 20.89 48.86 -4.71
N LEU A 72 21.07 48.05 -3.67
CA LEU A 72 22.30 47.91 -2.90
C LEU A 72 23.09 46.66 -3.31
N GLY A 73 22.75 46.02 -4.44
CA GLY A 73 23.39 44.79 -4.91
C GLY A 73 24.90 44.90 -5.23
N ALA A 74 25.40 46.13 -5.45
CA ALA A 74 26.83 46.40 -5.63
C ALA A 74 27.62 46.41 -4.30
N LEU A 75 26.94 46.47 -3.15
CA LEU A 75 27.61 46.37 -1.85
C LEU A 75 28.08 44.94 -1.62
N ALA A 76 29.29 44.82 -1.07
CA ALA A 76 29.81 43.56 -0.58
C ALA A 76 29.06 43.16 0.70
N TRP A 77 27.84 42.62 0.59
CA TRP A 77 27.04 42.17 1.74
C TRP A 77 27.81 41.23 2.68
N ARG A 78 28.77 40.47 2.12
CA ARG A 78 29.69 39.60 2.87
C ARG A 78 30.64 40.35 3.80
N ALA A 79 30.90 41.63 3.55
CA ALA A 79 31.76 42.48 4.36
C ALA A 79 30.98 43.23 5.46
N LEU A 80 29.64 43.25 5.40
CA LEU A 80 28.80 43.80 6.46
C LEU A 80 28.79 42.85 7.65
N ASP A 81 28.78 43.40 8.87
CA ASP A 81 28.56 42.60 10.07
C ASP A 81 27.19 41.91 9.98
N ARG A 82 27.19 40.58 10.05
CA ARG A 82 26.00 39.76 9.91
C ARG A 82 25.00 39.98 11.05
N ARG A 83 25.45 40.40 12.23
CA ARG A 83 24.55 40.76 13.33
C ARG A 83 23.78 42.03 13.01
N TYR A 84 24.43 43.00 12.37
CA TYR A 84 23.74 44.21 11.90
C TYR A 84 22.75 43.89 10.78
N ALA A 85 23.12 43.00 9.84
CA ALA A 85 22.19 42.53 8.80
C ALA A 85 20.97 41.81 9.40
N LEU A 86 21.18 40.99 10.44
CA LEU A 86 20.12 40.32 11.18
C LEU A 86 19.20 41.33 11.88
N ASP A 87 19.74 42.32 12.58
CA ASP A 87 18.97 43.35 13.29
C ASP A 87 18.13 44.18 12.32
N LEU A 88 18.72 44.56 11.17
CA LEU A 88 18.04 45.32 10.12
C LEU A 88 16.82 44.57 9.56
N LEU A 89 16.94 43.25 9.39
CA LEU A 89 15.85 42.40 8.90
C LEU A 89 14.84 42.01 9.99
N SER A 90 15.26 41.94 11.26
CA SER A 90 14.39 41.57 12.39
C SER A 90 13.25 42.56 12.64
N GLY A 91 13.41 43.83 12.20
CA GLY A 91 12.37 44.87 12.26
C GLY A 91 11.43 44.92 11.05
N GLN A 92 11.63 44.05 10.05
CA GLN A 92 10.83 44.05 8.82
C GLN A 92 10.22 42.66 8.56
N ASP A 93 9.08 42.63 7.86
CA ASP A 93 8.47 41.37 7.46
C ASP A 93 9.28 40.70 6.33
N ALA A 94 10.11 39.73 6.69
CA ALA A 94 10.90 38.91 5.77
C ALA A 94 10.06 37.83 5.06
N ALA A 95 8.76 37.71 5.36
CA ALA A 95 7.90 36.66 4.82
C ALA A 95 7.80 36.65 3.29
N ALA A 96 7.87 37.82 2.65
CA ALA A 96 7.67 37.96 1.19
C ALA A 96 8.75 37.24 0.35
N GLU A 97 9.98 37.12 0.86
CA GLU A 97 11.11 36.53 0.13
C GLU A 97 11.31 35.04 0.44
N LEU A 98 10.68 34.54 1.50
CA LEU A 98 10.83 33.16 1.94
C LEU A 98 9.95 32.20 1.13
N PRO A 99 10.37 30.94 0.96
CA PRO A 99 9.47 29.88 0.55
C PRO A 99 8.30 29.82 1.54
N ALA A 100 7.09 29.99 1.03
CA ALA A 100 5.89 30.09 1.85
C ALA A 100 4.89 28.98 1.51
N PRO A 101 4.14 28.49 2.51
CA PRO A 101 3.00 27.62 2.26
C PRO A 101 1.88 28.36 1.52
N PRO A 102 0.85 27.63 1.03
CA PRO A 102 -0.38 28.24 0.56
C PRO A 102 -0.94 29.23 1.60
N GLY A 103 -1.25 30.45 1.15
CA GLY A 103 -1.72 31.54 2.01
C GLY A 103 -0.62 32.34 2.72
N GLY A 104 0.66 32.01 2.53
CA GLY A 104 1.77 32.77 3.11
C GLY A 104 2.04 32.45 4.58
N TRP A 105 3.11 33.03 5.13
CA TRP A 105 3.39 33.01 6.56
C TRP A 105 2.56 34.09 7.27
N ALA A 106 2.02 33.78 8.45
CA ALA A 106 1.31 34.77 9.27
C ALA A 106 2.28 35.73 9.98
N HIS A 107 3.44 35.20 10.39
CA HIS A 107 4.52 35.99 10.98
C HIS A 107 5.85 35.28 10.72
N VAL A 108 6.90 36.06 10.48
CA VAL A 108 8.28 35.57 10.34
C VAL A 108 9.19 36.44 11.17
N ARG A 109 10.03 35.81 11.97
CA ARG A 109 11.11 36.47 12.72
C ARG A 109 12.42 35.75 12.50
N LEU A 110 13.49 36.52 12.32
CA LEU A 110 14.85 36.01 12.42
C LEU A 110 15.28 36.11 13.89
N VAL A 111 15.83 35.03 14.43
CA VAL A 111 16.01 34.88 15.88
C VAL A 111 17.50 34.89 16.26
N ASP A 112 18.35 34.29 15.42
CA ASP A 112 19.76 34.11 15.73
C ASP A 112 20.59 33.93 14.45
N LEU A 113 21.91 33.99 14.58
CA LEU A 113 22.86 33.73 13.50
C LEU A 113 23.59 32.39 13.75
N VAL A 114 23.72 31.57 12.72
CA VAL A 114 24.55 30.36 12.78
C VAL A 114 26.03 30.76 12.75
N GLU A 115 26.60 31.00 13.93
CA GLU A 115 28.01 31.37 14.09
C GLU A 115 28.94 30.15 14.21
N ARG A 116 28.40 29.04 14.72
CA ARG A 116 29.12 27.78 14.94
C ARG A 116 28.60 26.69 14.02
N GLU A 117 29.41 25.66 13.81
CA GLU A 117 28.96 24.45 13.12
C GLU A 117 27.90 23.72 13.94
N LEU A 118 26.74 23.51 13.31
CA LEU A 118 25.64 22.73 13.86
C LEU A 118 25.74 21.28 13.38
N ARG A 119 25.02 20.38 14.07
CA ARG A 119 24.95 18.96 13.67
C ARG A 119 24.12 18.82 12.40
N ALA A 120 24.57 17.95 11.49
CA ALA A 120 23.76 17.57 10.33
C ALA A 120 22.49 16.84 10.75
N GLU A 121 21.36 17.27 10.19
CA GLU A 121 20.04 16.73 10.49
C GLU A 121 19.16 16.72 9.23
N PRO A 122 18.08 15.92 9.16
CA PRO A 122 17.19 15.93 8.01
C PRO A 122 16.42 17.25 7.93
N LEU A 123 16.60 17.98 6.83
CA LEU A 123 15.97 19.28 6.58
C LEU A 123 15.31 19.30 5.20
N LEU A 124 14.22 20.06 5.09
CA LEU A 124 13.66 20.47 3.80
C LEU A 124 14.47 21.63 3.25
N CYS A 125 15.16 21.37 2.14
CA CYS A 125 16.02 22.33 1.47
C CYS A 125 15.28 22.95 0.28
N PHE A 126 15.18 24.28 0.28
CA PHE A 126 14.73 25.07 -0.84
C PHE A 126 15.96 25.72 -1.48
N ASP A 127 16.34 25.24 -2.67
CA ASP A 127 17.50 25.69 -3.43
C ASP A 127 17.15 26.05 -4.88
N ALA A 128 15.87 26.31 -5.15
CA ALA A 128 15.39 26.69 -6.47
C ALA A 128 16.04 28.01 -6.96
N PRO A 129 16.56 28.04 -8.20
CA PRO A 129 17.08 29.27 -8.80
C PRO A 129 16.04 30.40 -8.73
N GLY A 130 16.48 31.62 -8.41
CA GLY A 130 15.57 32.77 -8.33
C GLY A 130 14.72 32.83 -7.05
N ARG A 131 14.91 31.95 -6.08
CA ARG A 131 14.34 32.04 -4.72
C ARG A 131 15.44 32.20 -3.65
N VAL A 132 15.09 32.65 -2.45
CA VAL A 132 16.01 32.61 -1.31
C VAL A 132 16.24 31.17 -0.91
N ARG A 133 17.49 30.82 -0.61
CA ARG A 133 17.83 29.51 -0.08
C ARG A 133 17.39 29.40 1.37
N ALA A 134 16.57 28.40 1.67
CA ALA A 134 16.05 28.18 3.02
C ALA A 134 16.04 26.69 3.38
N LEU A 135 16.12 26.41 4.68
CA LEU A 135 16.12 25.09 5.29
C LEU A 135 15.02 25.06 6.36
N PHE A 136 14.21 24.00 6.45
CA PHE A 136 13.17 23.89 7.48
C PHE A 136 13.19 22.53 8.16
N ARG A 137 13.01 22.51 9.49
CA ARG A 137 12.81 21.28 10.30
C ARG A 137 11.41 20.71 10.16
N ALA A 138 10.46 21.56 9.82
CA ALA A 138 9.11 21.20 9.43
C ALA A 138 8.60 22.28 8.47
N PHE A 139 7.96 21.87 7.38
CA PHE A 139 7.31 22.80 6.47
C PHE A 139 5.84 22.43 6.37
N PRO A 140 4.92 23.39 6.57
CA PRO A 140 3.50 23.12 6.47
C PRO A 140 3.15 22.70 5.05
N HIS A 141 2.39 21.63 4.93
CA HIS A 141 1.81 21.23 3.67
C HIS A 141 0.31 21.06 3.89
N GLU A 142 -0.47 21.63 2.98
CA GLU A 142 -1.88 21.34 2.95
C GLU A 142 -2.05 19.96 2.30
N ALA A 143 -2.82 19.07 2.92
CA ALA A 143 -3.32 17.93 2.19
C ALA A 143 -4.11 18.48 0.99
N PRO A 144 -3.94 17.93 -0.23
CA PRO A 144 -4.60 18.46 -1.42
C PRO A 144 -6.10 18.63 -1.14
N ALA A 145 -6.61 19.86 -1.31
CA ALA A 145 -7.94 20.31 -0.89
C ALA A 145 -9.11 19.58 -1.58
N SER A 146 -8.81 18.73 -2.55
CA SER A 146 -9.69 17.70 -3.03
C SER A 146 -8.80 16.51 -3.35
N ARG A 147 -8.84 15.46 -2.54
CA ARG A 147 -8.70 14.14 -3.16
C ARG A 147 -9.86 14.12 -4.14
N ALA A 148 -9.60 14.11 -5.44
CA ALA A 148 -10.59 13.57 -6.36
C ALA A 148 -10.98 12.23 -5.72
N ALA A 149 -12.18 12.17 -5.15
CA ALA A 149 -12.63 10.98 -4.48
C ALA A 149 -12.61 9.95 -5.60
N ALA A 150 -11.63 9.05 -5.55
CA ALA A 150 -11.61 7.96 -6.50
C ALA A 150 -13.00 7.35 -6.42
N ASP A 151 -13.67 7.20 -7.56
CA ASP A 151 -14.98 6.57 -7.58
C ASP A 151 -14.80 5.10 -7.19
N VAL A 152 -14.82 4.85 -5.88
CA VAL A 152 -14.65 3.53 -5.29
C VAL A 152 -15.80 2.63 -5.75
N GLY A 153 -16.95 3.21 -6.07
CA GLY A 153 -18.13 2.49 -6.55
C GLY A 153 -17.87 1.70 -7.82
N ALA A 154 -17.01 2.19 -8.71
CA ALA A 154 -16.66 1.54 -9.98
C ALA A 154 -15.57 0.46 -9.86
N VAL A 155 -14.97 0.26 -8.68
CA VAL A 155 -13.89 -0.72 -8.51
C VAL A 155 -14.44 -2.14 -8.75
N PRO A 156 -13.87 -2.91 -9.71
CA PRO A 156 -14.34 -4.25 -10.00
C PRO A 156 -13.82 -5.26 -8.97
N LEU A 157 -14.71 -6.14 -8.54
CA LEU A 157 -14.50 -7.23 -7.59
C LEU A 157 -14.91 -8.56 -8.25
N ALA A 158 -14.21 -9.63 -7.92
CA ALA A 158 -14.58 -10.99 -8.33
C ALA A 158 -15.41 -11.64 -7.21
N MET A 159 -16.69 -11.89 -7.49
CA MET A 159 -17.63 -12.58 -6.63
C MET A 159 -17.73 -14.04 -7.04
N ARG A 160 -17.44 -14.96 -6.12
CA ARG A 160 -17.39 -16.39 -6.40
C ARG A 160 -18.40 -17.13 -5.53
N PHE A 161 -19.11 -18.08 -6.11
CA PHE A 161 -20.07 -18.93 -5.43
C PHE A 161 -19.41 -20.29 -5.19
N ALA A 162 -18.72 -20.44 -4.06
CA ALA A 162 -17.99 -21.64 -3.72
C ALA A 162 -18.92 -22.66 -3.03
N ILE A 163 -18.83 -23.93 -3.44
CA ILE A 163 -19.61 -25.05 -2.87
C ILE A 163 -18.84 -25.75 -1.75
N GLY A 164 -17.51 -25.64 -1.74
CA GLY A 164 -16.68 -26.21 -0.70
C GLY A 164 -15.23 -26.30 -1.09
N THR A 165 -14.44 -26.95 -0.22
CA THR A 165 -13.00 -27.12 -0.43
C THR A 165 -12.52 -28.54 -0.15
N ALA A 166 -11.38 -28.87 -0.73
CA ALA A 166 -10.57 -30.03 -0.41
C ALA A 166 -9.09 -29.61 -0.29
N ARG A 167 -8.31 -30.35 0.50
CA ARG A 167 -6.86 -30.15 0.60
C ARG A 167 -6.14 -31.42 0.19
N LEU A 168 -5.11 -31.27 -0.63
CA LEU A 168 -4.23 -32.36 -1.06
C LEU A 168 -2.77 -31.88 -1.17
N PRO A 169 -1.78 -32.75 -0.98
CA PRO A 169 -0.37 -32.41 -1.21
C PRO A 169 -0.12 -32.16 -2.71
N LEU A 170 0.80 -31.24 -3.03
CA LEU A 170 1.12 -30.84 -4.39
C LEU A 170 1.47 -32.03 -5.29
N ALA A 171 2.15 -33.05 -4.76
CA ALA A 171 2.50 -34.27 -5.50
C ALA A 171 1.29 -35.00 -6.12
N LEU A 172 0.09 -34.86 -5.57
CA LEU A 172 -1.11 -35.50 -6.11
C LEU A 172 -1.77 -34.68 -7.22
N LEU A 173 -1.46 -33.39 -7.34
CA LEU A 173 -2.11 -32.51 -8.31
C LEU A 173 -1.82 -32.90 -9.77
N PRO A 174 -0.60 -33.29 -10.17
CA PRO A 174 -0.31 -33.77 -11.54
C PRO A 174 -0.96 -35.11 -11.89
N ALA A 175 -1.28 -35.92 -10.88
CA ALA A 175 -1.89 -37.23 -11.07
C ALA A 175 -3.41 -37.15 -11.36
N VAL A 176 -4.04 -36.01 -11.06
CA VAL A 176 -5.45 -35.79 -11.35
C VAL A 176 -5.70 -35.88 -12.85
N ALA A 177 -6.65 -36.71 -13.25
CA ALA A 177 -7.05 -36.94 -14.62
C ALA A 177 -8.57 -36.73 -14.81
N PRO A 178 -9.03 -36.43 -16.04
CA PRO A 178 -10.44 -36.52 -16.36
C PRO A 178 -11.01 -37.91 -16.02
N GLY A 179 -12.16 -37.94 -15.35
CA GLY A 179 -12.80 -39.13 -14.79
C GLY A 179 -12.50 -39.36 -13.30
N ASP A 180 -11.49 -38.71 -12.73
CA ASP A 180 -11.23 -38.79 -11.30
C ASP A 180 -12.33 -38.11 -10.48
N VAL A 181 -12.55 -38.62 -9.28
CA VAL A 181 -13.54 -38.08 -8.35
C VAL A 181 -12.85 -37.42 -7.17
N LEU A 182 -13.04 -36.11 -7.04
CA LEU A 182 -12.48 -35.29 -5.96
C LEU A 182 -13.54 -35.06 -4.88
N LEU A 183 -13.33 -35.62 -3.69
CA LEU A 183 -14.25 -35.44 -2.57
C LEU A 183 -14.21 -34.00 -2.02
N VAL A 184 -15.38 -33.37 -1.87
CA VAL A 184 -15.52 -32.07 -1.21
C VAL A 184 -15.46 -32.30 0.31
N ARG A 185 -14.28 -32.10 0.91
CA ARG A 185 -14.03 -32.41 2.33
C ARG A 185 -14.74 -31.46 3.29
N ALA A 186 -14.84 -30.18 2.91
CA ALA A 186 -15.54 -29.16 3.67
C ALA A 186 -16.64 -28.54 2.78
N PRO A 187 -17.79 -29.21 2.62
CA PRO A 187 -18.90 -28.70 1.82
C PRO A 187 -19.55 -27.51 2.54
N ARG A 188 -19.54 -26.36 1.89
CA ARG A 188 -20.17 -25.14 2.37
C ARG A 188 -20.42 -24.17 1.23
N ASN A 189 -21.69 -23.85 0.99
CA ASN A 189 -22.11 -22.89 -0.03
C ASN A 189 -21.89 -21.46 0.45
N VAL A 190 -20.82 -20.82 -0.01
CA VAL A 190 -20.39 -19.49 0.43
C VAL A 190 -20.06 -18.59 -0.74
N VAL A 191 -20.55 -17.35 -0.68
CA VAL A 191 -20.12 -16.27 -1.58
C VAL A 191 -18.81 -15.69 -1.08
N ARG A 192 -17.81 -15.59 -1.95
CA ARG A 192 -16.46 -15.10 -1.62
C ARG A 192 -16.06 -13.90 -2.47
N ILE A 193 -15.43 -12.92 -1.83
CA ILE A 193 -14.75 -11.77 -2.46
C ILE A 193 -13.27 -11.85 -2.05
N GLY A 194 -12.41 -12.26 -2.99
CA GLY A 194 -11.03 -12.58 -2.67
C GLY A 194 -10.94 -13.72 -1.64
N ALA A 195 -10.30 -13.48 -0.49
CA ALA A 195 -10.20 -14.45 0.60
C ALA A 195 -11.34 -14.36 1.62
N ARG A 196 -12.22 -13.34 1.54
CA ARG A 196 -13.29 -13.11 2.51
C ARG A 196 -14.57 -13.85 2.09
N ALA A 197 -15.13 -14.61 3.02
CA ALA A 197 -16.50 -15.12 2.92
C ALA A 197 -17.51 -14.01 3.29
N LEU A 198 -18.51 -13.80 2.44
CA LEU A 198 -19.50 -12.73 2.60
C LEU A 198 -20.79 -13.23 3.25
N CYS A 199 -21.45 -14.19 2.60
CA CYS A 199 -22.71 -14.78 3.03
C CYS A 199 -22.80 -16.24 2.53
N GLU A 200 -23.74 -17.00 3.10
CA GLU A 200 -24.09 -18.31 2.53
C GLU A 200 -25.07 -18.15 1.37
N PHE A 201 -25.21 -19.19 0.54
CA PHE A 201 -26.22 -19.21 -0.50
C PHE A 201 -26.88 -20.59 -0.63
N CYS A 202 -28.07 -20.63 -1.25
CA CYS A 202 -28.68 -21.88 -1.72
C CYS A 202 -29.04 -21.78 -3.19
N CYS A 203 -29.06 -22.93 -3.86
CA CYS A 203 -29.49 -23.05 -5.24
C CYS A 203 -30.91 -23.62 -5.28
N GLU A 204 -31.79 -22.97 -6.03
CA GLU A 204 -33.17 -23.40 -6.28
C GLU A 204 -33.43 -23.36 -7.79
N GLY A 205 -33.36 -24.52 -8.44
CA GLY A 205 -33.40 -24.61 -9.90
C GLY A 205 -32.24 -23.84 -10.54
N GLU A 206 -32.57 -22.89 -11.41
CA GLU A 206 -31.61 -22.01 -12.10
C GLU A 206 -31.33 -20.70 -11.35
N ASN A 207 -31.64 -20.64 -10.05
CA ASN A 207 -31.46 -19.45 -9.24
C ASN A 207 -30.57 -19.69 -8.03
N ILE A 208 -29.82 -18.67 -7.64
CA ILE A 208 -29.03 -18.61 -6.42
C ILE A 208 -29.63 -17.54 -5.50
N MET A 209 -29.97 -17.93 -4.28
CA MET A 209 -30.47 -17.02 -3.26
C MET A 209 -29.39 -16.75 -2.20
N LEU A 210 -29.10 -15.47 -1.95
CA LEU A 210 -28.19 -15.05 -0.90
C LEU A 210 -28.86 -15.16 0.47
N LYS A 211 -28.16 -15.74 1.44
CA LYS A 211 -28.59 -15.85 2.83
C LYS A 211 -27.97 -14.73 3.67
N GLU A 212 -28.17 -14.83 4.98
CA GLU A 212 -27.63 -13.91 5.97
C GLU A 212 -26.09 -13.81 5.88
N PRO A 213 -25.53 -12.63 6.17
CA PRO A 213 -24.09 -12.42 6.18
C PRO A 213 -23.43 -13.29 7.26
N LEU A 214 -22.26 -13.83 6.96
CA LEU A 214 -21.48 -14.54 7.97
C LEU A 214 -20.96 -13.53 9.00
N ALA A 215 -21.07 -13.86 10.28
CA ALA A 215 -20.38 -13.13 11.33
C ALA A 215 -18.86 -13.15 11.06
N GLU A 216 -18.17 -12.03 11.31
CA GLU A 216 -16.75 -11.82 10.97
C GLU A 216 -15.78 -12.82 11.63
N HIS A 217 -16.28 -13.72 12.49
CA HIS A 217 -15.51 -14.68 13.28
C HIS A 217 -15.66 -16.13 12.77
N ALA A 218 -16.37 -16.37 11.67
CA ALA A 218 -16.55 -17.71 11.08
C ALA A 218 -15.50 -18.07 10.02
N ILE A 219 -14.29 -17.50 10.13
CA ILE A 219 -13.13 -17.88 9.31
C ILE A 219 -12.27 -18.77 10.20
N ASP A 220 -12.66 -20.03 10.32
CA ASP A 220 -11.79 -21.07 10.83
C ASP A 220 -10.76 -21.37 9.74
N ASP A 221 -9.60 -20.69 9.84
CA ASP A 221 -8.36 -21.23 9.32
C ASP A 221 -8.12 -22.53 10.09
N SER A 222 -8.62 -23.64 9.54
CA SER A 222 -8.27 -24.99 9.94
C SER A 222 -6.76 -25.16 9.75
N HIS A 223 -6.00 -24.71 10.75
CA HIS A 223 -4.60 -25.03 10.96
C HIS A 223 -4.56 -26.43 11.58
N ASP A 224 -4.68 -27.45 10.74
CA ASP A 224 -4.29 -28.79 11.15
C ASP A 224 -2.75 -28.79 11.21
N SER A 225 -2.23 -28.58 12.42
CA SER A 225 -0.79 -28.60 12.69
C SER A 225 -0.37 -30.06 12.86
N PRO A 226 0.55 -30.60 12.05
CA PRO A 226 1.14 -31.90 12.38
C PRO A 226 2.03 -31.72 13.62
N ALA A 227 1.64 -32.37 14.71
CA ALA A 227 2.48 -32.52 15.90
C ALA A 227 3.81 -33.16 15.49
N THR A 228 4.89 -32.39 15.60
CA THR A 228 6.24 -32.88 15.29
C THR A 228 6.81 -33.55 16.53
N ALA A 229 7.07 -34.86 16.43
CA ALA A 229 7.81 -35.61 17.43
C ALA A 229 9.31 -35.30 17.30
N ASP A 230 9.96 -35.20 18.46
CA ASP A 230 11.38 -34.92 18.67
C ASP A 230 12.30 -35.79 17.81
N ALA A 231 13.25 -35.16 17.12
CA ALA A 231 14.41 -35.82 16.51
C ALA A 231 15.68 -34.96 16.74
N PRO A 232 16.85 -35.60 17.00
CA PRO A 232 18.05 -34.93 17.50
C PRO A 232 18.75 -34.05 16.44
N PRO A 233 19.60 -33.08 16.88
CA PRO A 233 20.11 -32.04 16.01
C PRO A 233 21.44 -32.45 15.38
N ASP A 234 21.42 -32.96 14.15
CA ASP A 234 22.57 -32.85 13.25
C ASP A 234 22.15 -33.09 11.79
N ALA A 235 21.69 -32.02 11.12
CA ALA A 235 21.53 -32.01 9.67
C ALA A 235 21.53 -30.57 9.13
N SER A 236 22.13 -30.39 7.96
CA SER A 236 22.00 -29.17 7.14
C SER A 236 20.53 -28.74 7.02
N PRO A 237 20.24 -27.43 6.85
CA PRO A 237 18.86 -26.96 6.79
C PRO A 237 18.09 -27.78 5.75
N PRO A 238 16.95 -28.39 6.14
CA PRO A 238 16.21 -29.26 5.24
C PRO A 238 15.80 -28.46 4.00
N ALA A 239 16.03 -29.04 2.83
CA ALA A 239 15.50 -28.49 1.58
C ALA A 239 13.97 -28.41 1.70
N PHE A 240 13.37 -27.38 1.08
CA PHE A 240 11.92 -27.28 1.03
C PHE A 240 11.37 -28.49 0.27
N ASP A 241 10.59 -29.32 0.96
CA ASP A 241 9.82 -30.39 0.32
C ASP A 241 8.63 -29.76 -0.41
N ILE A 242 8.83 -29.54 -1.72
CA ILE A 242 7.86 -28.90 -2.60
C ILE A 242 6.62 -29.80 -2.77
N ASP A 243 6.81 -31.12 -2.76
CA ASP A 243 5.78 -32.12 -3.03
C ASP A 243 4.77 -32.24 -1.88
N ALA A 244 5.23 -31.99 -0.66
CA ALA A 244 4.38 -31.95 0.54
C ALA A 244 3.58 -30.66 0.71
N LEU A 245 3.78 -29.64 -0.14
CA LEU A 245 3.09 -28.36 0.00
C LEU A 245 1.56 -28.53 -0.13
N PRO A 246 0.76 -28.00 0.81
CA PRO A 246 -0.69 -28.14 0.75
C PRO A 246 -1.28 -27.30 -0.39
N VAL A 247 -2.05 -27.97 -1.24
CA VAL A 247 -2.88 -27.35 -2.27
C VAL A 247 -4.32 -27.38 -1.81
N THR A 248 -4.93 -26.19 -1.68
CA THR A 248 -6.37 -26.08 -1.43
C THR A 248 -7.09 -26.01 -2.76
N LEU A 249 -7.93 -27.01 -3.00
CA LEU A 249 -8.91 -27.01 -4.08
C LEU A 249 -10.20 -26.33 -3.59
N GLU A 250 -10.65 -25.32 -4.33
CA GLU A 250 -11.94 -24.66 -4.15
C GLU A 250 -12.83 -25.04 -5.34
N PHE A 251 -14.04 -25.53 -5.06
CA PHE A 251 -15.02 -25.89 -6.08
C PHE A 251 -16.03 -24.76 -6.22
N VAL A 252 -16.02 -24.08 -7.36
CA VAL A 252 -16.78 -22.86 -7.60
C VAL A 252 -17.88 -23.14 -8.61
N LEU A 253 -19.14 -22.94 -8.20
CA LEU A 253 -20.31 -23.11 -9.06
C LEU A 253 -20.32 -22.07 -10.19
N GLN A 254 -20.08 -20.80 -9.84
CA GLN A 254 -19.96 -19.72 -10.81
C GLN A 254 -19.11 -18.57 -10.24
N ASP A 255 -18.54 -17.76 -11.13
CA ASP A 255 -17.91 -16.50 -10.79
C ASP A 255 -18.44 -15.33 -11.62
N GLU A 256 -18.50 -14.15 -11.00
CA GLU A 256 -18.99 -12.92 -11.63
C GLU A 256 -18.10 -11.73 -11.26
N ARG A 257 -17.96 -10.79 -12.20
CA ARG A 257 -17.37 -9.48 -11.94
C ARG A 257 -18.47 -8.50 -11.54
N VAL A 258 -18.37 -7.97 -10.32
CA VAL A 258 -19.30 -6.98 -9.76
C VAL A 258 -18.54 -5.74 -9.34
N THR A 259 -19.17 -4.58 -9.34
CA THR A 259 -18.57 -3.35 -8.78
C THR A 259 -18.84 -3.24 -7.28
N VAL A 260 -18.08 -2.40 -6.56
CA VAL A 260 -18.38 -2.10 -5.15
C VAL A 260 -19.80 -1.57 -4.98
N ALA A 261 -20.28 -0.73 -5.90
CA ALA A 261 -21.64 -0.22 -5.87
C ALA A 261 -22.70 -1.34 -6.02
N GLN A 262 -22.47 -2.31 -6.90
CA GLN A 262 -23.35 -3.47 -7.07
C GLN A 262 -23.33 -4.37 -5.82
N LEU A 263 -22.15 -4.62 -5.26
CA LEU A 263 -22.00 -5.42 -4.05
C LEU A 263 -22.66 -4.76 -2.83
N ALA A 264 -22.62 -3.42 -2.73
CA ALA A 264 -23.32 -2.68 -1.68
C ALA A 264 -24.85 -2.79 -1.76
N GLY A 265 -25.38 -3.11 -2.94
CA GLY A 265 -26.80 -3.42 -3.14
C GLY A 265 -27.18 -4.87 -2.80
N CYS A 266 -26.21 -5.75 -2.54
CA CYS A 266 -26.51 -7.13 -2.16
C CYS A 266 -27.09 -7.20 -0.74
N HIS A 267 -28.19 -7.92 -0.59
CA HIS A 267 -28.85 -8.16 0.69
C HIS A 267 -29.33 -9.61 0.79
N PRO A 268 -29.59 -10.13 2.01
CA PRO A 268 -30.23 -11.42 2.20
C PRO A 268 -31.56 -11.49 1.44
N GLY A 269 -31.84 -12.63 0.81
CA GLY A 269 -32.99 -12.84 -0.06
C GLY A 269 -32.81 -12.35 -1.49
N LEU A 270 -31.68 -11.71 -1.83
CA LEU A 270 -31.39 -11.38 -3.22
C LEU A 270 -31.25 -12.67 -4.04
N VAL A 271 -31.97 -12.74 -5.15
CA VAL A 271 -31.93 -13.85 -6.10
C VAL A 271 -31.11 -13.44 -7.33
N LEU A 272 -30.12 -14.25 -7.65
CA LEU A 272 -29.24 -14.10 -8.81
C LEU A 272 -29.44 -15.30 -9.74
N PRO A 273 -29.40 -15.11 -11.06
CA PRO A 273 -29.49 -16.23 -11.98
C PRO A 273 -28.22 -17.09 -11.88
N LEU A 274 -28.39 -18.41 -11.85
CA LEU A 274 -27.31 -19.36 -12.07
C LEU A 274 -26.87 -19.24 -13.53
N ARG A 275 -25.58 -19.01 -13.75
CA ARG A 275 -24.97 -18.93 -15.07
C ARG A 275 -24.17 -20.20 -15.33
N GLY A 276 -24.31 -20.75 -16.52
CA GLY A 276 -23.63 -21.98 -16.94
C GLY A 276 -24.52 -23.21 -16.87
N VAL A 277 -23.89 -24.38 -16.93
CA VAL A 277 -24.58 -25.67 -16.90
C VAL A 277 -24.85 -26.07 -15.45
N PRO A 278 -26.08 -26.45 -15.07
CA PRO A 278 -26.38 -26.91 -13.72
C PRO A 278 -25.47 -28.08 -13.32
N GLY A 279 -24.81 -27.95 -12.16
CA GLY A 279 -23.89 -28.96 -11.63
C GLY A 279 -22.46 -28.86 -12.17
N GLU A 280 -22.19 -28.08 -13.21
CA GLU A 280 -20.81 -27.80 -13.62
C GLU A 280 -20.13 -26.88 -12.60
N VAL A 281 -18.90 -27.21 -12.23
CA VAL A 281 -18.10 -26.44 -11.29
C VAL A 281 -16.70 -26.20 -11.84
N THR A 282 -16.17 -25.01 -11.58
CA THR A 282 -14.75 -24.70 -11.79
C THR A 282 -13.95 -25.17 -10.58
N ILE A 283 -12.97 -26.04 -10.82
CA ILE A 283 -12.00 -26.48 -9.82
C ILE A 283 -10.86 -25.45 -9.80
N ARG A 284 -10.57 -24.85 -8.65
CA ARG A 284 -9.48 -23.89 -8.47
C ARG A 284 -8.44 -24.40 -7.48
N ALA A 285 -7.18 -24.49 -7.90
CA ALA A 285 -6.06 -24.80 -7.02
C ALA A 285 -5.41 -23.50 -6.52
N ASN A 286 -5.43 -23.27 -5.20
CA ASN A 286 -4.88 -22.06 -4.56
C ASN A 286 -5.36 -20.75 -5.24
N GLY A 287 -6.64 -20.73 -5.66
CA GLY A 287 -7.27 -19.60 -6.34
C GLY A 287 -7.06 -19.52 -7.85
N GLN A 288 -6.20 -20.36 -8.45
CA GLN A 288 -6.02 -20.44 -9.90
C GLN A 288 -6.96 -21.48 -10.53
N PRO A 289 -7.60 -21.19 -11.67
CA PRO A 289 -8.39 -22.19 -12.40
C PRO A 289 -7.52 -23.40 -12.75
N PHE A 290 -7.95 -24.60 -12.33
CA PHE A 290 -7.25 -25.86 -12.56
C PHE A 290 -8.00 -26.79 -13.53
N GLY A 291 -9.33 -26.81 -13.46
CA GLY A 291 -10.15 -27.53 -14.42
C GLY A 291 -11.64 -27.24 -14.24
N ILE A 292 -12.45 -27.97 -15.00
CA ILE A 292 -13.90 -28.06 -14.82
C ILE A 292 -14.28 -29.48 -14.45
N GLY A 293 -15.32 -29.59 -13.63
CA GLY A 293 -15.88 -30.86 -13.23
C GLY A 293 -17.39 -30.78 -13.08
N GLU A 294 -17.99 -31.92 -12.84
CA GLU A 294 -19.41 -32.05 -12.55
C GLU A 294 -19.59 -32.43 -11.09
N LEU A 295 -20.47 -31.71 -10.41
CA LEU A 295 -20.84 -31.99 -9.03
C LEU A 295 -21.68 -33.27 -8.98
N ILE A 296 -21.16 -34.28 -8.29
CA ILE A 296 -21.80 -35.57 -8.11
C ILE A 296 -21.93 -35.89 -6.62
N GLN A 297 -22.81 -36.82 -6.29
CA GLN A 297 -22.97 -37.34 -4.95
C GLN A 297 -22.51 -38.80 -4.90
N VAL A 298 -21.54 -39.09 -4.03
CA VAL A 298 -21.00 -40.43 -3.82
C VAL A 298 -21.38 -40.88 -2.41
N GLY A 299 -22.44 -41.69 -2.31
CA GLY A 299 -23.08 -42.00 -1.03
C GLY A 299 -23.60 -40.72 -0.37
N ASP A 300 -23.14 -40.43 0.84
CA ASP A 300 -23.52 -39.22 1.58
C ASP A 300 -22.55 -38.04 1.38
N GLN A 301 -21.50 -38.23 0.56
CA GLN A 301 -20.46 -37.22 0.35
C GLN A 301 -20.62 -36.51 -1.00
N LEU A 302 -20.45 -35.19 -0.97
CA LEU A 302 -20.36 -34.38 -2.17
C LEU A 302 -18.99 -34.55 -2.81
N ALA A 303 -18.96 -34.73 -4.12
CA ALA A 303 -17.73 -34.89 -4.88
C ALA A 303 -17.82 -34.19 -6.24
N VAL A 304 -16.67 -34.04 -6.89
CA VAL A 304 -16.57 -33.47 -8.23
C VAL A 304 -15.88 -34.47 -9.14
N GLU A 305 -16.60 -34.94 -10.16
CA GLU A 305 -16.00 -35.72 -11.24
C GLU A 305 -15.28 -34.76 -12.19
N VAL A 306 -13.99 -34.95 -12.37
CA VAL A 306 -13.17 -34.09 -13.23
C VAL A 306 -13.54 -34.34 -14.69
N LYS A 307 -13.98 -33.31 -15.42
CA LYS A 307 -14.34 -33.42 -16.84
C LYS A 307 -13.21 -32.96 -17.75
N ALA A 308 -12.55 -31.85 -17.39
CA ALA A 308 -11.41 -31.35 -18.12
C ALA A 308 -10.45 -30.61 -17.20
N LEU A 309 -9.17 -30.63 -17.56
CA LEU A 309 -8.10 -29.94 -16.84
C LEU A 309 -7.45 -28.91 -17.75
N TRP A 310 -7.22 -27.71 -17.24
CA TRP A 310 -6.39 -26.72 -17.91
C TRP A 310 -4.94 -27.06 -17.63
N ARG A 311 -4.37 -27.97 -18.43
CA ARG A 311 -2.94 -28.25 -18.35
C ARG A 311 -2.18 -26.99 -18.76
N ALA A 312 -1.36 -26.46 -17.86
CA ALA A 312 -0.24 -25.65 -18.27
C ALA A 312 0.63 -26.53 -19.19
N LYS A 313 0.91 -26.05 -20.40
CA LYS A 313 1.87 -26.69 -21.30
C LYS A 313 3.16 -26.91 -20.48
N PRO A 314 3.66 -28.14 -20.31
CA PRO A 314 4.98 -28.31 -19.71
C PRO A 314 5.95 -27.52 -20.58
N ALA A 315 6.72 -26.63 -19.94
CA ALA A 315 7.89 -26.07 -20.60
C ALA A 315 8.70 -27.27 -21.09
N ALA A 316 8.94 -27.33 -22.40
CA ALA A 316 9.89 -28.28 -22.94
C ALA A 316 11.19 -28.07 -22.17
N CYS A 317 11.59 -29.06 -21.39
CA CYS A 317 12.99 -29.19 -21.03
C CYS A 317 13.70 -29.54 -22.34
N ASP A 318 14.09 -28.51 -23.08
CA ASP A 318 15.07 -28.62 -24.13
C ASP A 318 16.39 -29.04 -23.47
N GLY A 319 16.86 -30.24 -23.85
CA GLY A 319 18.25 -30.69 -23.93
C GLY A 319 19.15 -30.55 -22.69
N GLU A 320 19.61 -31.70 -22.16
CA GLU A 320 20.85 -32.34 -22.65
C GLU A 320 20.86 -33.84 -22.29
#